data_AF-A0A9E3KFJ7-F1
#
_entry.id   AF-A0A9E3KFJ7-F1
#
_cell.length_a   1.000
_cell.length_b   1.000
_cell.length_c   1.000
_cell.angle_alpha   90.00
_cell.angle_beta   90.00
_cell.angle_gamma   90.00
#
_symmetry.space_group_name_H-M   'P 1'
#
loop_
_entity.id
_entity.type
_entity.pdbx_description
1 polymer ?
#
loop_
_entity_poly.entity_id
_entity_poly.type
_entity_poly.pdbx_seq_one_letter_code
_entity_poly.pdbx_strand_id
1 'polypeptide(L)' 'MVVELDRYVLATAWPMRLAPAEAEAAARELGGRIVLKILSAEITHKSDVGGVAVNVTPETVGARLQ' A
#
# COMPACT_ATOMS: atom_id res chain seq x y z
N MET A 1 -12.17 -2.26 9.51
CA MET A 1 -13.03 -1.07 9.69
C MET A 1 -12.14 0.17 9.81
N VAL A 2 -11.82 0.79 8.68
CA VAL A 2 -11.69 2.24 8.43
C VAL A 2 -12.04 2.44 6.94
N VAL A 3 -12.69 3.55 6.65
CA VAL A 3 -13.66 3.85 5.59
C VAL A 3 -13.02 4.30 4.26
N GLU A 4 -13.59 3.76 3.18
CA GLU A 4 -13.85 4.28 1.83
C GLU A 4 -13.01 5.45 1.27
N LEU A 5 -12.17 5.09 0.28
CA LEU A 5 -11.99 5.83 -0.97
C LEU A 5 -12.15 4.82 -2.10
N ASP A 6 -13.18 5.00 -2.94
CA ASP A 6 -13.48 4.27 -4.18
C ASP A 6 -12.51 3.11 -4.54
N ARG A 7 -12.83 1.91 -4.03
CA ARG A 7 -12.31 0.61 -4.48
C ARG A 7 -10.82 0.25 -4.28
N TYR A 8 -10.07 0.85 -3.36
CA TYR A 8 -8.73 0.34 -3.01
C TYR A 8 -8.51 0.20 -1.51
N VAL A 9 -8.34 -1.05 -1.06
CA VAL A 9 -8.20 -1.39 0.36
C VAL A 9 -6.82 -0.98 0.86
N LEU A 10 -6.80 -0.10 1.87
CA LEU A 10 -5.60 0.22 2.65
C LEU A 10 -5.55 -0.72 3.86
N ALA A 11 -4.47 -1.48 3.99
CA ALA A 11 -4.17 -2.22 5.22
C ALA A 11 -3.77 -1.21 6.31
N THR A 12 -4.73 -0.74 7.10
CA THR A 12 -4.50 0.21 8.19
C THR A 12 -4.49 -0.48 9.55
N ALA A 13 -3.31 -0.59 10.16
CA ALA A 13 -3.13 -0.67 11.60
C ALA A 13 -1.79 0.03 11.95
N TRP A 14 -1.81 1.20 12.57
CA TRP A 14 -0.57 1.91 12.94
C TRP A 14 -0.01 1.37 14.26
N PRO A 15 1.33 1.17 14.40
CA PRO A 15 2.37 1.38 13.38
C PRO A 15 2.73 0.06 12.68
N MET A 16 2.49 -0.04 11.36
CA MET A 16 2.89 -1.23 10.58
C MET A 16 4.05 -0.90 9.65
N ARG A 17 5.18 -1.56 9.88
CA ARG A 17 6.22 -1.72 8.87
C ARG A 17 6.05 -3.13 8.30
N LEU A 18 5.59 -3.23 7.06
CA LEU A 18 5.43 -4.52 6.40
C LEU A 18 6.76 -4.96 5.80
N ALA A 19 7.17 -6.19 6.08
CA ALA A 19 8.18 -6.87 5.30
C ALA A 19 7.64 -7.17 3.88
N PRO A 20 8.50 -7.30 2.86
CA PRO A 20 8.07 -7.60 1.49
C PRO A 20 7.05 -8.73 1.39
N ALA A 21 7.33 -9.87 2.04
CA ALA A 21 6.45 -11.04 2.03
C ALA A 21 5.06 -10.77 2.63
N GLU A 22 4.97 -9.95 3.67
CA GLU A 22 3.70 -9.60 4.31
C GLU A 22 2.86 -8.70 3.39
N ALA A 23 3.51 -7.81 2.64
CA ALA A 23 2.83 -6.99 1.64
C ALA A 23 2.32 -7.82 0.46
N GLU A 24 3.05 -8.83 0.02
CA GLU A 24 2.54 -9.75 -1.02
C GLU A 24 1.33 -10.55 -0.51
N ALA A 25 1.40 -11.07 0.72
CA ALA A 25 0.30 -11.80 1.33
C ALA A 25 -0.95 -10.92 1.44
N ALA A 26 -0.80 -9.70 1.96
CA ALA A 26 -1.87 -8.72 2.02
C ALA A 26 -2.43 -8.41 0.62
N ALA A 27 -1.58 -8.21 -0.39
CA ALA A 27 -2.05 -7.98 -1.76
C ALA A 27 -2.90 -9.15 -2.29
N ARG A 28 -2.51 -10.40 -2.02
CA ARG A 28 -3.29 -11.59 -2.39
C ARG A 28 -4.64 -11.64 -1.66
N GLU A 29 -4.64 -11.37 -0.35
CA GLU A 29 -5.87 -11.33 0.46
C GLU A 29 -6.85 -10.24 -0.02
N LEU A 30 -6.33 -9.11 -0.52
CA LEU A 30 -7.11 -7.99 -1.01
C LEU A 30 -7.61 -8.15 -2.45
N GLY A 31 -7.42 -9.32 -3.08
CA GLY A 31 -7.88 -9.61 -4.44
C GLY A 31 -6.84 -9.35 -5.52
N GLY A 32 -5.56 -9.28 -5.16
CA GLY A 32 -4.42 -9.18 -6.05
C GLY A 32 -3.94 -7.75 -6.24
N ARG A 33 -4.53 -7.01 -7.18
CA ARG A 33 -4.05 -5.67 -7.53
C ARG A 33 -4.41 -4.64 -6.46
N ILE A 34 -3.41 -3.91 -5.98
CA ILE A 34 -3.57 -2.92 -4.92
C ILE A 34 -2.95 -1.57 -5.26
N VAL A 35 -3.22 -0.57 -4.41
CA VAL A 35 -2.52 0.72 -4.39
C VAL A 35 -1.64 0.75 -3.14
N LEU A 36 -0.36 1.01 -3.33
CA LEU A 36 0.61 1.22 -2.25
C LEU A 36 0.84 2.72 -2.06
N LYS A 37 0.78 3.20 -0.82
CA LYS A 37 0.95 4.62 -0.49
C LYS A 37 1.81 4.81 0.76
N ILE A 38 2.78 5.74 0.69
CA ILE A 38 3.56 6.17 1.85
C ILE A 38 2.63 6.85 2.86
N LEU A 39 2.65 6.36 4.11
CA LEU A 39 1.87 6.93 5.20
C LEU A 39 2.75 7.87 6.05
N SER A 40 3.01 9.08 5.54
CA SER A 40 3.66 10.15 6.30
C SER A 40 2.73 11.34 6.49
N ALA A 41 2.65 11.85 7.72
CA ALA A 41 1.92 13.07 8.06
C ALA A 41 2.65 14.34 7.56
N GLU A 42 3.96 14.27 7.37
CA GLU A 42 4.81 15.37 6.91
C GLU A 42 4.78 15.54 5.39
N ILE A 43 4.43 14.48 4.65
CA ILE A 43 4.30 14.50 3.20
C ILE A 43 2.82 14.68 2.85
N THR A 44 2.38 15.91 2.65
CA THR A 44 0.99 16.25 2.29
C THR A 44 0.64 15.79 0.87
N HIS A 45 1.55 15.98 -0.08
CA HIS A 45 1.37 15.67 -1.52
C HIS A 45 2.06 14.37 -1.95
N LYS A 46 1.63 13.24 -1.36
CA LYS A 46 2.31 11.93 -1.49
C LYS A 46 2.52 11.44 -2.93
N SER A 47 1.63 11.77 -3.85
CA SER A 47 1.80 11.41 -5.27
C SER A 47 2.92 12.22 -5.95
N ASP A 48 3.06 13.49 -5.59
CA ASP A 48 4.00 14.43 -6.23
C ASP A 48 5.45 14.04 -5.94
N VAL A 49 5.68 13.33 -4.83
CA VAL A 49 6.99 12.77 -4.46
C VAL A 49 7.16 11.30 -4.83
N GLY A 50 6.24 10.73 -5.62
CA GLY A 50 6.29 9.31 -6.00
C GLY A 50 5.90 8.33 -4.89
N GLY A 51 5.32 8.82 -3.80
CA GLY A 51 4.85 8.02 -2.66
C GLY A 51 3.52 7.31 -2.88
N VAL A 52 3.00 7.25 -4.11
CA VAL A 52 1.82 6.46 -4.49
C VAL A 52 2.16 5.60 -5.71
N ALA A 53 1.95 4.29 -5.58
CA ALA A 53 2.07 3.33 -6.66
C ALA A 53 0.71 2.64 -6.85
N VAL A 54 0.14 2.77 -8.06
CA VAL A 54 -1.14 2.15 -8.42
C VAL A 54 -0.91 0.87 -9.22
N ASN A 55 -1.94 0.01 -9.26
CA ASN A 55 -1.92 -1.22 -10.06
C ASN A 55 -0.75 -2.16 -9.71
N VAL A 56 -0.36 -2.19 -8.44
CA VAL A 56 0.74 -3.03 -7.95
C VAL A 56 0.20 -4.45 -7.77
N THR A 57 0.95 -5.44 -8.25
CA THR A 57 0.59 -6.85 -8.11
C THR A 57 1.28 -7.47 -6.90
N PRO A 58 0.81 -8.63 -6.40
CA PRO A 58 1.50 -9.33 -5.32
C PRO A 58 2.97 -9.65 -5.63
N GLU A 59 3.31 -9.89 -6.89
CA GLU A 59 4.67 -10.24 -7.32
C GLU A 59 5.60 -9.01 -7.38
N THR A 60 5.03 -7.82 -7.44
CA THR A 60 5.79 -6.56 -7.64
C THR A 60 5.79 -5.67 -6.40
N VAL A 61 4.88 -5.90 -5.44
CA VAL A 61 4.77 -5.06 -4.23
C VAL A 61 6.01 -5.15 -3.35
N GLY A 62 6.62 -6.33 -3.20
CA GLY A 62 7.82 -6.51 -2.36
C GLY A 62 9.01 -5.65 -2.80
N ALA A 63 9.19 -5.47 -4.11
CA ALA A 63 10.26 -4.65 -4.69
C ALA A 63 10.07 -3.14 -4.43
N ARG A 64 8.85 -2.70 -4.09
CA ARG A 64 8.56 -1.29 -3.76
C ARG A 64 8.81 -0.93 -2.30
N LEU A 65 9.19 -1.91 -1.48
CA LEU A 65 9.45 -1.75 -0.04
C LEU A 65 10.95 -1.77 0.32
N GLN A 66 11.83 -1.80 -0.70
CA GLN A 66 13.29 -1.65 -0.57
C GLN A 66 13.67 -0.18 -0.55
#